data_AF-A0A7S3N388-F1
#
_entry.id   AF-A0A7S3N388-F1
#
_cell.length_a   1.000
_cell.length_b   1.000
_cell.length_c   1.000
_cell.angle_alpha   90.00
_cell.angle_beta   90.00
_cell.angle_gamma   90.00
#
_symmetry.space_group_name_H-M   'P 1'
#
loop_
_entity.id
_entity.type
_entity.pdbx_description
1 polymer ?
#
loop_
_entity_poly.entity_id
_entity_poly.type
_entity_poly.pdbx_seq_one_letter_code
_entity_poly.pdbx_strand_id
1 'polypeptide(L)'
;MTWYQGPEGGGAPSARFDHSSNLVGGTKMIVFGGWNGNDFFNDVFVLDLEIMAWSKPTTTGPAPCPRKGHCSILIGTNLVVHGGFWFNDENMKKAGGKHQGSALQECYLNDIRVLDTETFVWSRLRVSGTPPEHRFGHSMDVSGSDILLFGGWSKTSGARYMHDPTEESCDYFMIWSTDTMSWKRGKYIGNPPTSRFGHTSTAIGPHLLIFGGWEQTKAQ
;
A
#
# COMPACT_ATOMS: atom_id res chain seq x y z
N MET A 1 -9.76 28.69 -3.26
CA MET A 1 -9.86 27.27 -3.66
C MET A 1 -11.30 27.00 -4.03
N THR A 2 -11.53 26.27 -5.12
CA THR A 2 -12.86 25.93 -5.63
C THR A 2 -12.93 24.42 -5.82
N TRP A 3 -14.04 23.81 -5.42
CA TRP A 3 -14.28 22.39 -5.66
C TRP A 3 -14.78 22.17 -7.09
N TYR A 4 -14.27 21.13 -7.74
CA TYR A 4 -14.74 20.66 -9.05
C TYR A 4 -15.27 19.25 -8.89
N GLN A 5 -16.50 19.00 -9.35
CA GLN A 5 -17.03 17.67 -9.48
C GLN A 5 -16.46 17.04 -10.75
N GLY A 6 -15.84 15.86 -10.62
CA GLY A 6 -15.28 15.12 -11.74
C GLY A 6 -16.30 14.85 -12.86
N PRO A 7 -15.83 14.42 -14.04
CA PRO A 7 -16.64 14.25 -15.23
C PRO A 7 -17.87 13.37 -14.99
N GLU A 8 -19.04 13.85 -15.40
CA GLU A 8 -20.29 13.09 -15.42
C GLU A 8 -20.33 12.22 -16.69
N GLY A 9 -20.23 10.90 -16.55
CA GLY A 9 -20.25 10.00 -17.71
C GLY A 9 -19.56 8.66 -17.43
N GLY A 10 -20.10 7.59 -18.03
CA GLY A 10 -19.66 6.21 -17.77
C GLY A 10 -18.18 5.97 -18.05
N GLY A 11 -17.59 5.02 -17.30
CA GLY A 11 -16.19 4.61 -17.44
C GLY A 11 -15.37 4.79 -16.15
N ALA A 12 -15.86 5.58 -15.19
CA ALA A 12 -15.25 5.68 -13.86
C ALA A 12 -15.27 4.33 -13.12
N PRO A 13 -14.31 4.07 -12.21
CA PRO A 13 -14.37 2.92 -11.32
C PRO A 13 -15.63 2.96 -10.46
N SER A 14 -16.15 1.78 -10.11
CA SER A 14 -17.21 1.65 -9.11
C SER A 14 -16.80 2.26 -7.77
N ALA A 15 -17.78 2.78 -7.02
CA ALA A 15 -17.57 3.29 -5.66
C ALA A 15 -16.84 2.25 -4.81
N ARG A 16 -15.73 2.66 -4.20
CA ARG A 16 -14.81 1.78 -3.46
C ARG A 16 -13.97 2.59 -2.49
N PHE A 17 -13.41 1.93 -1.49
CA PHE A 17 -12.46 2.51 -0.55
C PHE A 17 -11.18 1.67 -0.48
N ASP A 18 -10.18 2.19 0.21
CA ASP A 18 -8.86 1.55 0.36
C ASP A 18 -8.20 1.20 -1.00
N HIS A 19 -8.56 1.92 -2.07
CA HIS A 19 -7.86 1.91 -3.35
C HIS A 19 -6.65 2.84 -3.28
N SER A 20 -5.77 2.76 -4.28
CA SER A 20 -4.70 3.75 -4.43
C SER A 20 -4.89 4.59 -5.68
N SER A 21 -4.36 5.81 -5.65
CA SER A 21 -4.29 6.71 -6.81
C SER A 21 -2.91 7.37 -6.92
N ASN A 22 -2.39 7.48 -8.14
CA ASN A 22 -1.07 8.04 -8.40
C ASN A 22 -1.09 8.90 -9.68
N LEU A 23 -0.45 10.07 -9.63
CA LEU A 23 -0.25 10.95 -10.78
C LEU A 23 0.91 10.40 -11.63
N VAL A 24 0.64 10.16 -12.91
CA VAL A 24 1.57 9.61 -13.91
C VAL A 24 1.79 10.65 -15.01
N GLY A 25 3.05 10.98 -15.28
CA GLY A 25 3.42 11.90 -16.35
C GLY A 25 2.84 13.31 -16.22
N GLY A 26 2.34 13.69 -15.04
CA GLY A 26 1.72 15.00 -14.79
C GLY A 26 0.32 15.20 -15.39
N THR A 27 -0.15 14.29 -16.24
CA THR A 27 -1.40 14.46 -17.02
C THR A 27 -2.40 13.34 -16.83
N LYS A 28 -2.04 12.24 -16.17
CA LYS A 28 -2.93 11.11 -15.95
C LYS A 28 -2.94 10.70 -14.49
N MET A 29 -4.10 10.34 -13.96
CA MET A 29 -4.22 9.70 -12.66
C MET A 29 -4.56 8.23 -12.85
N ILE A 30 -3.72 7.33 -12.34
CA ILE A 30 -4.02 5.91 -12.27
C ILE A 30 -4.72 5.59 -10.95
N VAL A 31 -5.76 4.78 -10.99
CA VAL A 31 -6.43 4.19 -9.83
C VAL A 31 -6.28 2.67 -9.89
N PHE A 32 -5.89 2.05 -8.77
CA PHE A 32 -5.72 0.60 -8.69
C PHE A 32 -6.36 0.01 -7.42
N GLY A 33 -7.07 -1.10 -7.62
CA GLY A 33 -7.60 -1.96 -6.56
C GLY A 33 -8.72 -1.34 -5.73
N GLY A 34 -8.79 -1.74 -4.45
CA GLY A 34 -9.79 -1.31 -3.47
C GLY A 34 -10.88 -2.34 -3.22
N TRP A 35 -11.90 -1.94 -2.46
CA TRP A 35 -13.04 -2.76 -2.08
C TRP A 35 -14.33 -1.93 -2.00
N ASN A 36 -15.46 -2.48 -2.44
CA ASN A 36 -16.77 -1.79 -2.40
C ASN A 36 -17.70 -2.30 -1.28
N GLY A 37 -17.21 -3.14 -0.38
CA GLY A 37 -18.04 -3.82 0.64
C GLY A 37 -18.44 -5.26 0.26
N ASN A 38 -18.37 -5.60 -1.03
CA ASN A 38 -18.65 -6.94 -1.56
C ASN A 38 -17.41 -7.52 -2.26
N ASP A 39 -16.92 -6.82 -3.28
CA ASP A 39 -15.89 -7.28 -4.20
C ASP A 39 -14.57 -6.54 -3.99
N PHE A 40 -13.48 -7.29 -3.94
CA PHE A 40 -12.13 -6.75 -4.04
C PHE A 40 -11.78 -6.55 -5.50
N PHE A 41 -10.99 -5.51 -5.79
CA PHE A 41 -10.57 -5.19 -7.14
C PHE A 41 -9.06 -5.33 -7.32
N ASN A 42 -8.64 -5.70 -8.53
CA ASN A 42 -7.28 -5.55 -9.08
C ASN A 42 -7.33 -4.87 -10.46
N ASP A 43 -8.41 -4.16 -10.76
CA ASP A 43 -8.53 -3.40 -12.01
C ASP A 43 -7.69 -2.12 -11.95
N VAL A 44 -7.36 -1.63 -13.15
CA VAL A 44 -6.65 -0.37 -13.36
C VAL A 44 -7.59 0.56 -14.11
N PHE A 45 -7.75 1.77 -13.61
CA PHE A 45 -8.43 2.86 -14.29
C PHE A 45 -7.48 4.02 -14.47
N VAL A 46 -7.68 4.78 -15.54
CA VAL A 46 -6.90 5.96 -15.86
C VAL A 46 -7.87 7.12 -16.08
N LEU A 47 -7.70 8.18 -15.30
CA LEU A 47 -8.32 9.47 -15.58
C LEU A 47 -7.30 10.33 -16.33
N ASP A 48 -7.62 10.68 -17.56
CA ASP A 48 -6.90 11.73 -18.27
C ASP A 48 -7.32 13.10 -17.70
N LEU A 49 -6.36 13.87 -17.20
CA LEU A 49 -6.60 15.14 -16.52
C LEU A 49 -6.71 16.33 -17.50
N GLU A 50 -6.33 16.16 -18.77
CA GLU A 50 -6.45 17.19 -19.79
C GLU A 50 -7.87 17.24 -20.34
N ILE A 51 -8.42 16.06 -20.68
CA ILE A 51 -9.77 15.92 -21.22
C ILE A 51 -10.81 15.55 -20.17
N MET A 52 -10.39 15.30 -18.93
CA MET A 52 -11.24 14.84 -17.82
C MET A 52 -12.09 13.65 -18.22
N ALA A 53 -11.46 12.56 -18.67
CA ALA A 53 -12.17 11.35 -19.12
C ALA A 53 -11.53 10.08 -18.56
N TRP A 54 -12.39 9.14 -18.14
CA TRP A 54 -11.97 7.85 -17.64
C TRP A 54 -11.76 6.84 -18.76
N SER A 55 -10.78 5.97 -18.58
CA SER A 55 -10.56 4.78 -19.39
C SER A 55 -10.16 3.59 -18.51
N LYS A 56 -10.44 2.39 -19.02
CA LYS A 56 -10.04 1.12 -18.38
C LYS A 56 -9.08 0.39 -19.33
N PRO A 57 -7.76 0.58 -19.20
CA PRO A 57 -6.80 -0.10 -20.06
C PRO A 57 -6.83 -1.61 -19.84
N THR A 58 -6.56 -2.37 -20.90
CA THR A 58 -6.30 -3.80 -20.79
C THR A 58 -4.90 -3.99 -20.20
N THR A 59 -4.82 -4.78 -19.12
CA THR A 59 -3.54 -5.12 -18.50
C THR A 59 -3.15 -6.55 -18.85
N THR A 60 -1.85 -6.83 -18.89
CA THR A 60 -1.30 -8.17 -19.16
C THR A 60 -0.19 -8.54 -18.17
N GLY A 61 0.34 -9.75 -18.26
CA GLY A 61 1.40 -10.24 -17.37
C GLY A 61 0.89 -10.76 -16.01
N PRO A 62 1.80 -11.08 -15.07
CA PRO A 62 1.46 -11.61 -13.74
C PRO A 62 0.85 -10.55 -12.81
N ALA A 63 -0.41 -10.22 -13.05
CA ALA A 63 -1.16 -9.26 -12.26
C ALA A 63 -1.24 -9.63 -10.76
N PRO A 64 -1.30 -8.64 -9.86
CA PRO A 64 -1.69 -8.86 -8.47
C PRO A 64 -3.06 -9.54 -8.36
N CYS A 65 -3.25 -10.32 -7.30
CA CYS A 65 -4.60 -10.62 -6.83
C CYS A 65 -5.37 -9.33 -6.46
N PRO A 66 -6.71 -9.35 -6.48
CA PRO A 66 -7.53 -8.28 -5.91
C PRO A 66 -7.04 -7.91 -4.52
N ARG A 67 -7.12 -6.63 -4.13
CA ARG A 67 -6.63 -6.17 -2.83
C ARG A 67 -7.18 -4.81 -2.46
N LYS A 68 -7.23 -4.57 -1.15
CA LYS A 68 -7.46 -3.24 -0.57
C LYS A 68 -6.38 -2.91 0.45
N GLY A 69 -6.19 -1.63 0.75
CA GLY A 69 -5.32 -1.15 1.82
C GLY A 69 -3.84 -1.44 1.54
N HIS A 70 -3.51 -1.69 0.28
CA HIS A 70 -2.16 -1.70 -0.23
C HIS A 70 -1.62 -0.26 -0.28
N CYS A 71 -0.31 -0.14 -0.45
CA CYS A 71 0.30 1.12 -0.82
C CYS A 71 0.76 1.06 -2.27
N SER A 72 0.74 2.20 -2.97
CA SER A 72 1.41 2.32 -4.26
C SER A 72 2.12 3.65 -4.45
N ILE A 73 3.29 3.56 -5.06
CA ILE A 73 4.16 4.71 -5.36
C ILE A 73 4.59 4.63 -6.82
N LEU A 74 4.83 5.79 -7.43
CA LEU A 74 5.36 5.88 -8.80
C LEU A 74 6.87 6.07 -8.76
N ILE A 75 7.61 5.24 -9.49
CA ILE A 75 9.07 5.35 -9.68
C ILE A 75 9.35 5.39 -11.17
N GLY A 76 9.68 6.57 -11.71
CA GLY A 76 9.71 6.79 -13.16
C GLY A 76 8.32 6.55 -13.75
N THR A 77 8.20 5.61 -14.70
CA THR A 77 6.93 5.20 -15.31
C THR A 77 6.36 3.91 -14.70
N ASN A 78 6.95 3.43 -13.60
CA ASN A 78 6.56 2.18 -12.97
C ASN A 78 5.73 2.44 -11.72
N LEU A 79 4.48 1.98 -11.72
CA LEU A 79 3.64 1.96 -10.53
C LEU A 79 3.99 0.73 -9.69
N VAL A 80 4.61 0.96 -8.55
CA VAL A 80 4.98 -0.09 -7.59
C VAL A 80 3.86 -0.24 -6.56
N VAL A 81 3.33 -1.45 -6.41
CA VAL A 81 2.28 -1.81 -5.46
C VAL A 81 2.86 -2.78 -4.43
N HIS A 82 2.63 -2.51 -3.14
CA HIS A 82 3.07 -3.37 -2.06
C HIS A 82 1.94 -3.69 -1.08
N GLY A 83 1.90 -4.96 -0.68
CA GLY A 83 1.05 -5.47 0.39
C GLY A 83 -0.44 -5.32 0.11
N GLY A 84 -1.20 -5.10 1.18
CA GLY A 84 -2.67 -5.03 1.17
C GLY A 84 -3.32 -6.26 1.79
N PHE A 85 -4.64 -6.33 1.62
CA PHE A 85 -5.49 -7.37 2.18
C PHE A 85 -6.47 -7.91 1.14
N TRP A 86 -6.61 -9.22 1.08
CA TRP A 86 -7.53 -9.93 0.19
C TRP A 86 -7.85 -11.34 0.68
N PHE A 87 -9.11 -11.73 0.57
CA PHE A 87 -9.55 -13.11 0.80
C PHE A 87 -10.43 -13.59 -0.34
N ASN A 88 -10.45 -14.91 -0.53
CA ASN A 88 -11.43 -15.63 -1.33
C ASN A 88 -12.18 -16.63 -0.44
N ASP A 89 -13.20 -17.31 -0.98
CA ASP A 89 -13.98 -18.30 -0.24
C ASP A 89 -13.12 -19.43 0.34
N GLU A 90 -12.02 -19.79 -0.32
CA GLU A 90 -11.09 -20.82 0.14
C GLU A 90 -10.33 -20.39 1.39
N ASN A 91 -9.71 -19.21 1.36
CA ASN A 91 -8.99 -18.64 2.50
C ASN A 91 -9.96 -18.26 3.62
N MET A 92 -11.20 -17.86 3.30
CA MET A 92 -12.26 -17.63 4.29
C MET A 92 -12.74 -18.92 4.97
N LYS A 93 -12.81 -20.04 4.23
CA LYS A 93 -13.14 -21.36 4.80
C LYS A 93 -12.02 -21.85 5.72
N LYS A 94 -10.75 -21.71 5.30
CA LYS A 94 -9.58 -21.94 6.18
C LYS A 94 -9.62 -21.04 7.40
N ALA A 95 -10.15 -19.81 7.24
CA ALA A 95 -10.27 -18.85 8.32
C ALA A 95 -11.36 -19.19 9.37
N GLY A 96 -12.09 -20.30 9.22
CA GLY A 96 -12.97 -20.84 10.27
C GLY A 96 -14.23 -20.03 10.58
N GLY A 97 -14.65 -19.10 9.71
CA GLY A 97 -15.89 -18.34 9.89
C GLY A 97 -15.77 -17.19 10.88
N LYS A 98 -15.62 -15.98 10.35
CA LYS A 98 -15.80 -14.64 10.95
C LYS A 98 -15.14 -14.28 12.31
N HIS A 99 -14.61 -15.17 13.15
CA HIS A 99 -14.23 -14.81 14.53
C HIS A 99 -12.90 -15.41 15.05
N GLN A 100 -11.88 -15.59 14.20
CA GLN A 100 -10.51 -15.85 14.70
C GLN A 100 -9.47 -14.98 13.97
N GLY A 101 -8.87 -14.03 14.70
CA GLY A 101 -7.87 -13.09 14.17
C GLY A 101 -6.59 -13.72 13.62
N SER A 102 -6.32 -15.00 13.89
CA SER A 102 -5.23 -15.78 13.29
C SER A 102 -5.54 -16.27 11.87
N ALA A 103 -6.81 -16.36 11.52
CA ALA A 103 -7.29 -17.12 10.38
C ALA A 103 -7.35 -16.25 9.10
N LEU A 104 -7.44 -14.93 9.27
CA LEU A 104 -7.25 -13.94 8.20
C LEU A 104 -5.76 -13.69 7.86
N GLN A 105 -4.83 -14.47 8.42
CA GLN A 105 -3.39 -14.25 8.23
C GLN A 105 -2.94 -14.46 6.78
N GLU A 106 -3.44 -15.52 6.10
CA GLU A 106 -3.15 -15.77 4.67
C GLU A 106 -3.74 -14.70 3.74
N CYS A 107 -4.54 -13.78 4.29
CA CYS A 107 -5.21 -12.73 3.53
C CYS A 107 -4.39 -11.42 3.49
N TYR A 108 -3.39 -11.25 4.36
CA TYR A 108 -2.46 -10.12 4.26
C TYR A 108 -1.36 -10.42 3.24
N LEU A 109 -0.93 -9.38 2.53
CA LEU A 109 0.03 -9.50 1.44
C LEU A 109 1.32 -8.75 1.79
N ASN A 110 2.45 -9.21 1.25
CA ASN A 110 3.75 -8.52 1.24
C ASN A 110 4.43 -8.59 -0.13
N ASP A 111 3.68 -8.98 -1.17
CA ASP A 111 4.22 -9.04 -2.51
C ASP A 111 4.43 -7.64 -3.09
N ILE A 112 5.43 -7.53 -3.96
CA ILE A 112 5.72 -6.33 -4.73
C ILE A 112 5.35 -6.59 -6.18
N ARG A 113 4.44 -5.77 -6.70
CA ARG A 113 3.99 -5.79 -8.09
C ARG A 113 4.35 -4.48 -8.74
N VAL A 114 4.72 -4.55 -10.01
CA VAL A 114 5.08 -3.37 -10.79
C VAL A 114 4.25 -3.37 -12.04
N LEU A 115 3.52 -2.28 -12.28
CA LEU A 115 2.85 -2.01 -13.53
C LEU A 115 3.69 -0.99 -14.28
N ASP A 116 4.17 -1.37 -15.47
CA ASP A 116 4.63 -0.39 -16.44
C ASP A 116 3.41 0.41 -16.92
N THR A 117 3.40 1.71 -16.66
CA THR A 117 2.25 2.58 -16.94
C THR A 117 2.14 3.02 -18.40
N GLU A 118 3.17 2.75 -19.21
CA GLU A 118 3.14 2.99 -20.66
C GLU A 118 2.59 1.78 -21.41
N THR A 119 2.99 0.57 -20.99
CA THR A 119 2.62 -0.69 -21.67
C THR A 119 1.48 -1.45 -20.99
N PHE A 120 1.12 -1.09 -19.77
CA PHE A 120 0.14 -1.78 -18.92
C PHE A 120 0.47 -3.27 -18.67
N VAL A 121 1.77 -3.60 -18.64
CA VAL A 121 2.28 -4.94 -18.33
C VAL A 121 2.64 -5.01 -16.85
N TRP A 122 2.03 -5.96 -16.14
CA TRP A 122 2.40 -6.28 -14.76
C TRP A 122 3.65 -7.15 -14.70
N SER A 123 4.46 -6.97 -13.68
CA SER A 123 5.55 -7.85 -13.30
C SER A 123 5.60 -8.06 -11.80
N ARG A 124 6.24 -9.15 -11.37
CA ARG A 124 6.50 -9.44 -9.96
C ARG A 124 7.97 -9.14 -9.68
N LEU A 125 8.22 -8.24 -8.76
CA LEU A 125 9.58 -7.87 -8.38
C LEU A 125 10.05 -8.75 -7.22
N ARG A 126 11.29 -9.24 -7.31
CA ARG A 126 11.95 -9.97 -6.22
C ARG A 126 12.98 -9.04 -5.60
N VAL A 127 12.88 -8.87 -4.29
CA VAL A 127 13.75 -8.00 -3.49
C VAL A 127 14.40 -8.88 -2.44
N SER A 128 15.71 -8.71 -2.26
CA SER A 128 16.51 -9.48 -1.30
C SER A 128 16.45 -8.86 0.11
N GLY A 129 17.17 -9.45 1.07
CA GLY A 129 17.23 -8.94 2.45
C GLY A 129 16.06 -9.39 3.32
N THR A 130 15.67 -8.57 4.29
CA THR A 130 14.63 -8.88 5.29
C THR A 130 13.36 -8.10 4.95
N PRO A 131 12.41 -8.68 4.19
CA PRO A 131 11.21 -7.96 3.79
C PRO A 131 10.27 -7.71 4.98
N PRO A 132 9.39 -6.70 4.88
CA PRO A 132 8.31 -6.53 5.85
C PRO A 132 7.41 -7.77 5.91
N GLU A 133 6.90 -8.05 7.11
CA GLU A 133 5.74 -8.93 7.29
C GLU A 133 4.52 -8.44 6.48
N HIS A 134 3.66 -9.39 6.12
CA HIS A 134 2.38 -9.16 5.44
C HIS A 134 1.56 -8.10 6.17
N ARG A 135 1.11 -7.06 5.43
CA ARG A 135 0.46 -5.90 6.04
C ARG A 135 -0.50 -5.14 5.13
N PHE A 136 -1.42 -4.40 5.74
CA PHE A 136 -2.30 -3.42 5.07
C PHE A 136 -2.37 -2.11 5.87
N GLY A 137 -2.81 -1.03 5.23
CA GLY A 137 -2.93 0.29 5.87
C GLY A 137 -1.57 0.88 6.30
N HIS A 138 -0.49 0.45 5.64
CA HIS A 138 0.84 1.04 5.75
C HIS A 138 0.99 2.18 4.75
N SER A 139 2.03 2.96 4.91
CA SER A 139 2.44 4.00 3.97
C SER A 139 3.80 3.69 3.35
N MET A 140 4.06 4.26 2.17
CA MET A 140 5.36 4.23 1.53
C MET A 140 5.69 5.61 0.94
N ASP A 141 6.93 6.03 1.10
CA ASP A 141 7.43 7.32 0.66
C ASP A 141 8.78 7.19 -0.03
N VAL A 142 8.99 7.94 -1.10
CA VAL A 142 10.30 8.01 -1.77
C VAL A 142 11.19 8.99 -1.00
N SER A 143 12.41 8.56 -0.68
CA SER A 143 13.43 9.35 0.01
C SER A 143 14.78 9.17 -0.67
N GLY A 144 15.11 10.07 -1.61
CA GLY A 144 16.30 9.92 -2.45
C GLY A 144 16.13 8.73 -3.42
N SER A 145 17.08 7.80 -3.41
CA SER A 145 16.97 6.52 -4.13
C SER A 145 16.28 5.41 -3.31
N ASP A 146 16.01 5.64 -2.02
CA ASP A 146 15.39 4.63 -1.17
C ASP A 146 13.87 4.86 -1.06
N ILE A 147 13.16 3.78 -0.75
CA ILE A 147 11.73 3.80 -0.41
C ILE A 147 11.59 3.48 1.06
N LEU A 148 10.93 4.35 1.79
CA LEU A 148 10.58 4.16 3.19
C LEU A 148 9.20 3.49 3.26
N LEU A 149 9.03 2.55 4.17
CA LEU A 149 7.73 1.98 4.52
C LEU A 149 7.51 2.16 6.02
N PHE A 150 6.34 2.68 6.39
CA PHE A 150 5.99 2.89 7.78
C PHE A 150 4.65 2.25 8.16
N GLY A 151 4.61 1.64 9.35
CA GLY A 151 3.42 1.13 10.00
C GLY A 151 2.72 0.01 9.22
N GLY A 152 1.40 0.06 9.30
CA GLY A 152 0.50 -0.96 8.79
C GLY A 152 0.18 -2.02 9.82
N TRP A 153 -0.96 -2.65 9.62
CA TRP A 153 -1.41 -3.77 10.43
C TRP A 153 -0.83 -5.07 9.88
N SER A 154 -0.08 -5.74 10.74
CA SER A 154 0.47 -7.08 10.62
C SER A 154 0.25 -7.84 11.94
N LYS A 155 0.48 -9.16 11.93
CA LYS A 155 0.37 -10.02 13.12
C LYS A 155 1.25 -9.56 14.29
N THR A 156 2.45 -9.07 14.00
CA THR A 156 3.42 -8.64 15.03
C THR A 156 3.13 -7.23 15.54
N SER A 157 2.59 -6.34 14.70
CA SER A 157 2.20 -4.98 15.09
C SER A 157 0.91 -4.90 15.92
N GLY A 158 0.10 -5.96 15.97
CA GLY A 158 -1.09 -6.05 16.81
C GLY A 158 -0.84 -6.65 18.21
N ALA A 159 0.36 -7.21 18.43
CA ALA A 159 0.81 -7.51 19.78
C ALA A 159 1.28 -6.21 20.43
N ARG A 160 1.05 -6.06 21.75
CA ARG A 160 1.49 -4.94 22.59
C ARG A 160 3.02 -4.82 22.59
N TYR A 161 3.64 -4.45 21.49
CA TYR A 161 5.05 -4.15 21.45
C TYR A 161 5.23 -2.77 22.08
N MET A 162 5.35 -2.77 23.40
CA MET A 162 6.10 -1.72 24.06
C MET A 162 7.52 -1.82 23.53
N HIS A 163 7.89 -0.83 22.74
CA HIS A 163 9.23 -0.70 22.18
C HIS A 163 10.27 -0.81 23.31
N ASP A 164 11.22 -1.74 23.18
CA ASP A 164 12.37 -1.79 24.09
C ASP A 164 13.22 -0.54 23.85
N PRO A 165 13.41 0.36 24.84
CA PRO A 165 14.19 1.58 24.66
C PRO A 165 15.63 1.37 24.18
N THR A 166 16.13 0.13 24.25
CA THR A 166 17.47 -0.25 23.76
C THR A 166 17.49 -0.71 22.31
N GLU A 167 16.33 -0.94 21.67
CA GLU A 167 16.25 -1.27 20.25
C GLU A 167 16.42 -0.04 19.35
N GLU A 168 17.39 -0.11 18.44
CA GLU A 168 17.67 0.94 17.45
C GLU A 168 16.91 0.74 16.13
N SER A 169 16.01 -0.25 16.03
CA SER A 169 15.28 -0.60 14.80
C SER A 169 13.97 -1.34 15.10
N CYS A 170 13.00 -1.30 14.19
CA CYS A 170 11.71 -1.97 14.37
C CYS A 170 11.16 -2.59 13.07
N ASP A 171 10.17 -3.48 13.18
CA ASP A 171 9.53 -4.18 12.03
C ASP A 171 8.47 -3.34 11.29
N TYR A 172 8.14 -2.16 11.82
CA TYR A 172 7.18 -1.23 11.24
C TYR A 172 7.84 -0.01 10.61
N PHE A 173 9.17 0.07 10.59
CA PHE A 173 9.91 1.05 9.79
C PHE A 173 10.94 0.32 8.94
N MET A 174 10.69 0.26 7.63
CA MET A 174 11.49 -0.49 6.69
C MET A 174 12.05 0.43 5.61
N ILE A 175 13.23 0.11 5.11
CA ILE A 175 13.87 0.79 4.00
C ILE A 175 14.09 -0.23 2.89
N TRP A 176 13.53 0.03 1.73
CA TRP A 176 13.84 -0.67 0.49
C TRP A 176 14.77 0.19 -0.33
N SER A 177 16.02 -0.26 -0.46
CA SER A 177 16.96 0.40 -1.36
C SER A 177 16.73 -0.05 -2.79
N THR A 178 16.50 0.93 -3.69
CA THR A 178 16.34 0.65 -5.13
C THR A 178 17.69 0.41 -5.82
N ASP A 179 18.79 0.87 -5.22
CA ASP A 179 20.14 0.64 -5.73
C ASP A 179 20.58 -0.81 -5.53
N THR A 180 20.37 -1.36 -4.33
CA THR A 180 20.76 -2.75 -3.99
C THR A 180 19.62 -3.75 -4.14
N MET A 181 18.41 -3.28 -4.41
CA MET A 181 17.19 -4.10 -4.49
C MET A 181 17.04 -5.02 -3.27
N SER A 182 17.18 -4.43 -2.09
CA SER A 182 17.11 -5.14 -0.80
C SER A 182 16.31 -4.37 0.25
N TRP A 183 15.57 -5.11 1.07
CA TRP A 183 14.95 -4.60 2.29
C TRP A 183 15.91 -4.65 3.48
N LYS A 184 15.84 -3.62 4.33
CA LYS A 184 16.46 -3.55 5.65
C LYS A 184 15.52 -2.87 6.64
N ARG A 185 15.64 -3.19 7.93
CA ARG A 185 14.98 -2.42 8.99
C ARG A 185 15.59 -1.02 9.03
N GLY A 186 14.73 -0.01 9.12
CA GLY A 186 15.15 1.36 9.33
C GLY A 186 15.64 1.54 10.77
N LYS A 187 16.71 2.30 10.93
CA LYS A 187 17.24 2.67 12.24
C LYS A 187 16.69 4.01 12.70
N TYR A 188 16.54 4.20 14.00
CA TYR A 188 16.15 5.48 14.59
C TYR A 188 16.90 5.74 15.89
N ILE A 189 16.87 7.01 16.31
CA ILE A 189 17.42 7.48 17.58
C ILE A 189 16.29 8.15 18.36
N GLY A 190 16.19 7.89 19.66
CA GLY A 190 15.18 8.47 20.53
C GLY A 190 13.88 7.68 20.53
N ASN A 191 12.75 8.38 20.72
CA ASN A 191 11.43 7.77 20.85
C ASN A 191 10.73 7.70 19.48
N PRO A 192 10.63 6.52 18.84
CA PRO A 192 9.93 6.41 17.56
C PRO A 192 8.41 6.60 17.74
N PRO A 193 7.68 7.01 16.69
CA PRO A 193 6.23 6.97 16.71
C PRO A 193 5.73 5.55 16.93
N THR A 194 4.63 5.40 17.66
CA THR A 194 4.01 4.08 17.89
C THR A 194 3.57 3.44 16.57
N SER A 195 3.68 2.11 16.51
CA SER A 195 3.15 1.31 15.40
C SER A 195 1.66 1.61 15.20
N ARG A 196 1.29 1.91 13.95
CA ARG A 196 -0.04 2.40 13.59
C ARG A 196 -0.41 2.04 12.16
N PHE A 197 -1.70 2.05 11.85
CA PHE A 197 -2.23 1.76 10.52
C PHE A 197 -3.33 2.77 10.15
N GLY A 198 -3.60 2.92 8.85
CA GLY A 198 -4.55 3.93 8.35
C GLY A 198 -4.10 5.38 8.63
N HIS A 199 -2.80 5.57 8.84
CA HIS A 199 -2.17 6.89 8.94
C HIS A 199 -1.82 7.40 7.54
N THR A 200 -1.44 8.67 7.48
CA THR A 200 -0.78 9.24 6.30
C THR A 200 0.67 9.56 6.63
N SER A 201 1.51 9.55 5.60
CA SER A 201 2.88 10.04 5.69
C SER A 201 3.27 10.80 4.44
N THR A 202 4.30 11.63 4.59
CA THR A 202 4.90 12.39 3.49
C THR A 202 6.37 12.62 3.77
N ALA A 203 7.24 12.20 2.86
CA ALA A 203 8.65 12.59 2.87
C ALA A 203 8.85 14.03 2.36
N ILE A 204 9.57 14.85 3.14
CA ILE A 204 9.96 16.22 2.80
C ILE A 204 11.45 16.39 3.14
N GLY A 205 12.29 16.44 2.10
CA GLY A 205 13.74 16.50 2.27
C GLY A 205 14.24 15.29 3.08
N PRO A 206 14.97 15.48 4.20
CA PRO A 206 15.44 14.38 5.04
C PRO A 206 14.41 13.90 6.07
N HIS A 207 13.18 14.41 6.05
CA HIS A 207 12.18 14.15 7.09
C HIS A 207 11.01 13.33 6.55
N LEU A 208 10.60 12.31 7.32
CA LEU A 208 9.34 11.61 7.12
C LEU A 208 8.32 12.12 8.13
N LEU A 209 7.28 12.81 7.66
CA LEU A 209 6.17 13.26 8.49
C LEU A 209 5.10 12.17 8.54
N ILE A 210 4.61 11.83 9.72
CA ILE A 210 3.57 10.81 9.93
C ILE A 210 2.44 11.45 10.74
N PHE A 211 1.21 11.32 10.26
CA PHE A 211 0.04 11.93 10.91
C PHE A 211 -1.14 10.97 11.01
N GLY A 212 -1.86 11.06 12.14
CA GLY A 212 -3.08 10.29 12.40
C GLY A 212 -2.85 8.77 12.49
N GLY A 213 -3.84 8.02 12.03
CA GLY A 213 -3.90 6.56 12.11
C GLY A 213 -4.33 6.02 13.46
N TRP A 214 -4.51 4.71 13.48
CA TRP A 214 -5.00 3.96 14.62
C TRP A 214 -3.87 3.18 15.31
N GLU A 215 -3.87 3.26 16.63
CA GLU A 215 -2.99 2.49 17.52
C GLU A 215 -3.87 1.58 18.37
N GLN A 216 -3.58 0.27 18.40
CA GLN A 216 -4.44 -0.70 19.08
C GLN A 216 -4.48 -0.50 20.61
N THR A 217 -3.48 0.16 21.19
CA THR A 217 -3.34 0.36 22.65
C THR A 217 -4.07 1.59 23.19
N LYS A 218 -4.59 2.48 22.33
CA LYS A 218 -5.21 3.76 22.73
C LYS A 218 -6.71 3.85 22.50
N ALA A 219 -7.38 2.74 22.19
CA ALA A 219 -8.83 2.66 22.27
C ALA A 219 -9.24 2.67 23.75
N GLN A 220 -9.46 3.87 24.29
CA GLN A 220 -10.16 4.10 25.56
C GLN A 220 -11.63 4.39 25.28
#